data_AF-A0A077ELP2-F1
#
_entry.id   AF-A0A077ELP2-F1
#
_cell.length_a   1.000
_cell.length_b   1.000
_cell.length_c   1.000
_cell.angle_alpha   90.00
_cell.angle_beta   90.00
_cell.angle_gamma   90.00
#
_symmetry.space_group_name_H-M   'P 1'
#
loop_
_entity.id
_entity.type
_entity.pdbx_description
1 polymer ?
#
loop_
_entity_poly.entity_id
_entity_poly.type
_entity_poly.pdbx_seq_one_letter_code
_entity_poly.pdbx_strand_id
1 'polypeptide(L)' 'MLRSHPGGFSGAGCVGLASANIEIIYESGRRIEEKKYNNPR' A
#
# COMPACT_ATOMS: atom_id res chain seq x y z
N MET A 1 -10.04 -16.74 -34.15
CA MET A 1 -9.16 -16.78 -32.97
C MET A 1 -8.42 -15.45 -32.87
N LEU A 2 -8.84 -14.56 -31.98
CA LEU A 2 -8.00 -13.46 -31.53
C LEU A 2 -8.29 -13.34 -30.02
N ARG A 3 -7.45 -13.99 -29.21
CA ARG A 3 -7.49 -13.82 -27.76
C ARG A 3 -7.01 -12.40 -27.49
N SER A 4 -7.94 -11.46 -27.37
CA SER A 4 -7.69 -10.13 -26.81
C SER A 4 -6.87 -10.36 -25.53
N HIS A 5 -5.68 -9.77 -25.49
CA HIS A 5 -4.75 -9.93 -24.38
C HIS A 5 -5.49 -9.68 -23.05
N PRO A 6 -5.15 -10.41 -21.96
CA PRO A 6 -5.76 -10.16 -20.66
C PRO A 6 -5.65 -8.66 -20.39
N GLY A 7 -6.81 -8.01 -20.24
CA GLY A 7 -6.93 -6.56 -20.19
C GLY A 7 -5.85 -5.98 -19.31
N GLY A 8 -5.04 -5.11 -19.91
CA GLY A 8 -3.90 -4.50 -19.23
C GLY A 8 -4.34 -3.95 -17.88
N PHE A 9 -3.58 -4.31 -16.84
CA PHE A 9 -3.79 -3.83 -15.49
C PHE A 9 -4.01 -2.31 -15.53
N SER A 10 -5.23 -1.87 -15.24
CA SER A 10 -5.56 -0.46 -15.12
C SER A 10 -4.86 0.01 -13.86
N GLY A 11 -3.68 0.61 -14.05
CA GLY A 11 -2.84 1.08 -12.96
C GLY A 11 -3.64 1.97 -12.03
N ALA A 12 -3.37 1.87 -10.73
CA ALA A 12 -3.94 2.78 -9.75
C ALA A 12 -3.73 4.22 -10.24
N GLY A 13 -4.83 4.95 -10.45
CA GLY A 13 -4.76 6.36 -10.83
C GLY A 13 -4.02 7.17 -9.77
N CYS A 14 -3.75 8.46 -10.02
CA CYS A 14 -3.02 9.33 -9.08
C CYS A 14 -3.58 9.27 -7.64
N VAL A 15 -4.90 9.13 -7.49
CA VAL A 15 -5.56 8.94 -6.20
C VAL A 15 -5.21 7.60 -5.57
N GLY A 16 -5.27 6.50 -6.31
CA GLY A 16 -4.95 5.17 -5.81
C GLY A 16 -3.48 5.03 -5.40
N LEU A 17 -2.56 5.67 -6.13
CA LEU A 17 -1.15 5.71 -5.76
C LEU A 17 -0.92 6.56 -4.51
N ALA A 18 -1.58 7.72 -4.39
CA ALA A 18 -1.50 8.56 -3.21
C ALA A 18 -2.05 7.87 -1.95
N SER A 19 -3.21 7.20 -2.06
CA SER A 19 -3.81 6.43 -0.98
C SER A 19 -2.93 5.27 -0.54
N ALA A 20 -2.35 4.50 -1.47
CA ALA A 20 -1.44 3.41 -1.15
C ALA A 20 -0.20 3.89 -0.38
N ASN A 21 0.36 5.03 -0.76
CA ASN A 21 1.52 5.60 -0.05
C ASN A 21 1.16 6.04 1.38
N ILE A 22 -0.01 6.63 1.58
CA ILE A 22 -0.47 7.06 2.91
C ILE A 22 -0.72 5.84 3.81
N GLU A 23 -1.37 4.81 3.27
CA GLU A 23 -1.67 3.57 4.00
C GLU A 23 -0.39 2.85 4.45
N ILE A 24 0.63 2.77 3.57
CA ILE A 24 1.92 2.17 3.89
C ILE A 24 2.64 2.95 5.02
N ILE A 25 2.63 4.28 4.96
CA ILE A 25 3.26 5.14 5.97
C ILE A 25 2.56 4.97 7.32
N TYR A 26 1.22 4.94 7.32
CA TYR A 26 0.43 4.80 8.54
C TYR A 26 0.63 3.43 9.21
N GLU A 27 0.53 2.33 8.46
CA GLU A 27 0.74 0.98 8.99
C GLU A 27 2.19 0.77 9.47
N SER A 28 3.16 1.35 8.75
CA SER A 28 4.57 1.27 9.15
C SER A 28 4.83 2.06 10.44
N GLY A 29 4.26 3.27 10.55
CA GLY A 29 4.34 4.10 11.77
C GLY A 29 3.71 3.41 12.97
N ARG A 30 2.50 2.86 12.81
CA ARG A 30 1.77 2.12 13.85
C ARG A 30 2.58 0.93 14.37
N ARG A 31 3.19 0.14 13.48
CA ARG A 31 4.02 -1.01 13.89
C ARG A 31 5.30 -0.62 14.64
N ILE A 32 5.90 0.52 14.30
CA ILE A 32 7.09 1.03 15.01
C ILE A 32 6.69 1.54 16.39
N GLU A 33 5.58 2.26 16.47
CA GLU A 33 5.01 2.76 17.73
C GLU A 33 4.62 1.60 18.65
N GLU A 34 3.87 0.61 18.16
CA GLU A 34 3.50 -0.58 18.93
C GLU A 34 4.72 -1.33 19.48
N LYS A 35 5.80 -1.45 18.68
CA LYS A 35 7.05 -2.05 19.14
C LYS A 35 7.76 -1.22 20.20
N LYS A 36 7.68 0.11 20.13
CA LYS A 36 8.26 1.01 21.15
C LYS A 36 7.53 0.90 22.48
N TYR A 37 6.19 0.80 22.46
CA TYR A 37 5.39 0.64 23.68
C TYR A 37 5.44 -0.79 24.25
N ASN A 38 5.53 -1.83 23.41
CA ASN A 38 5.63 -3.22 23.88
C ASN A 38 7.05 -3.69 24.21
N ASN A 39 8.07 -2.93 23.83
CA ASN A 39 9.44 -3.15 24.28
C ASN A 39 10.04 -1.82 24.75
N PRO A 40 9.58 -1.30 25.90
CA PRO A 40 10.20 -0.14 26.52
C PRO A 40 11.61 -0.58 26.94
N ARG A 41 12.62 -0.10 26.20
CA ARG A 41 14.02 -0.21 26.63
C ARG A 41 14.20 0.47 27.98
#